data_AF-A0A5B0QFI6-F1
#
_entry.id   AF-A0A5B0QFI6-F1
#
_cell.length_a   1.000
_cell.length_b   1.000
_cell.length_c   1.000
_cell.angle_alpha   90.00
_cell.angle_beta   90.00
_cell.angle_gamma   90.00
#
_symmetry.space_group_name_H-M   'P 1'
#
loop_
_entity.id
_entity.type
_entity.pdbx_description
1 polymer ?
#
loop_
_entity_poly.entity_id
_entity_poly.type
_entity_poly.pdbx_seq_one_letter_code
_entity_poly.pdbx_strand_id
1 'polypeptide(L)' 'MSIMRSDSRTEADIRSLTMRMSILSRSDGSAQFSFGDLKALGAVTGPAEVRIRDEKPTEAFVDVIVVPVCGLPGA' A
#
# COMPACT_ATOMS: atom_id res chain seq x y z
N MET A 1 23.27 12.15 24.14
CA MET A 1 22.04 12.01 24.93
C MET A 1 21.00 11.42 23.98
N SER A 2 20.54 10.18 24.20
CA SER A 2 19.52 9.58 23.33
C SER A 2 18.18 10.25 23.63
N ILE A 3 17.58 10.89 22.63
CA ILE A 3 16.25 11.47 22.77
C ILE A 3 15.24 10.33 22.66
N MET A 4 14.59 10.01 23.78
CA MET A 4 13.47 9.07 23.79
C MET A 4 12.29 9.68 23.04
N ARG A 5 11.79 8.95 22.03
CA ARG A 5 10.60 9.36 21.28
C ARG A 5 9.34 9.22 22.15
N SER A 6 8.23 9.83 21.74
CA SER A 6 6.94 9.79 22.44
C SER A 6 6.38 8.37 22.63
N ASP A 7 6.83 7.41 21.82
CA ASP A 7 6.45 6.00 21.87
C ASP A 7 7.54 5.11 22.47
N SER A 8 8.44 5.69 23.28
CA SER A 8 9.50 5.00 24.02
C SER A 8 10.50 4.22 23.16
N ARG A 9 10.59 4.56 21.87
CA ARG A 9 11.58 4.01 20.93
C ARG A 9 12.80 4.94 20.83
N THR A 10 13.96 4.37 20.50
CA THR A 10 15.15 5.16 20.18
C THR A 10 15.07 5.73 18.75
N GLU A 11 16.00 6.60 18.38
CA GLU A 11 16.04 7.18 17.02
C GLU A 11 16.28 6.14 15.92
N ALA A 12 16.97 5.05 16.24
CA ALA A 12 17.29 3.98 15.29
C ALA A 12 16.17 2.92 15.19
N ASP A 13 15.27 2.85 16.18
CA ASP A 13 14.24 1.82 16.22
C ASP A 13 13.07 2.13 15.29
N ILE A 14 12.63 1.12 14.54
CA ILE A 14 11.44 1.18 13.69
C ILE A 14 10.16 0.83 14.47
N ARG A 15 8.98 1.18 13.95
CA ARG A 15 7.70 0.77 14.54
C ARG A 15 7.49 -0.73 14.29
N SER A 16 6.63 -1.35 15.09
CA SER A 16 6.23 -2.75 14.84
C SER A 16 5.69 -2.90 13.42
N LEU A 17 6.25 -3.85 12.68
CA LEU A 17 5.91 -4.11 11.28
C LEU A 17 5.19 -5.46 11.19
N THR A 18 4.01 -5.48 10.57
CA THR A 18 3.21 -6.68 10.37
C THR A 18 2.63 -6.69 8.98
N MET A 19 2.61 -7.87 8.35
CA MET A 19 2.09 -8.05 7.00
C MET A 19 1.19 -9.29 6.94
N ARG A 20 0.07 -9.18 6.23
CA ARG A 20 -0.83 -10.29 5.93
C ARG A 20 -1.05 -10.36 4.43
N MET A 21 -0.85 -11.54 3.84
CA MET A 21 -0.99 -11.75 2.40
C MET A 21 -2.32 -12.45 2.09
N SER A 22 -2.80 -12.30 0.85
CA SER A 22 -3.95 -13.04 0.30
C SER A 22 -5.24 -12.89 1.11
N ILE A 23 -5.57 -11.65 1.47
CA ILE A 23 -6.72 -11.33 2.33
C ILE A 23 -8.00 -10.97 1.55
N LEU A 24 -7.87 -10.56 0.29
CA LEU A 24 -8.99 -10.28 -0.60
C LEU A 24 -9.16 -11.44 -1.58
N SER A 25 -10.36 -11.99 -1.64
CA SER A 25 -10.67 -13.17 -2.47
C SER A 25 -10.88 -12.88 -3.94
N ARG A 26 -11.11 -11.60 -4.31
CA ARG A 26 -11.42 -11.19 -5.70
C ARG A 26 -10.24 -10.58 -6.44
N SER A 27 -9.12 -10.34 -5.76
CA SER A 27 -7.90 -9.81 -6.38
C SER A 27 -6.93 -10.96 -6.65
N ASP A 28 -6.16 -10.88 -7.72
CA ASP A 28 -5.09 -11.85 -8.00
C ASP A 28 -3.98 -11.81 -6.94
N GLY A 29 -3.70 -10.63 -6.39
CA GLY A 29 -2.81 -10.45 -5.24
C GLY A 29 -3.35 -9.41 -4.27
N SER A 30 -3.18 -9.65 -2.96
CA SER A 30 -3.50 -8.64 -1.95
C SER A 30 -2.59 -8.75 -0.74
N ALA A 31 -2.37 -7.62 -0.08
CA ALA A 31 -1.61 -7.54 1.15
C ALA A 31 -2.12 -6.42 2.05
N GLN A 32 -2.22 -6.70 3.34
CA GLN A 32 -2.37 -5.68 4.37
C GLN A 32 -1.02 -5.46 5.05
N PHE A 33 -0.58 -4.22 5.04
CA PHE A 33 0.64 -3.75 5.69
C PHE A 33 0.28 -2.93 6.93
N SER A 34 1.00 -3.13 8.02
CA SER A 34 0.86 -2.35 9.25
C SER A 34 2.24 -1.95 9.76
N PHE A 35 2.40 -0.67 10.10
CA PHE A 35 3.61 -0.10 10.68
C PHE A 35 3.26 0.79 11.87
N GLY A 36 3.19 0.16 13.05
CA GLY A 36 2.51 0.71 14.22
C GLY A 36 1.03 0.99 13.90
N ASP A 37 0.60 2.23 14.13
CA ASP A 37 -0.78 2.65 13.89
C ASP A 37 -1.10 2.88 12.41
N LEU A 38 -0.08 2.98 11.55
CA LEU A 38 -0.29 3.12 10.10
C LEU A 38 -0.72 1.77 9.54
N LYS A 39 -1.86 1.76 8.85
CA LYS A 39 -2.39 0.58 8.15
C LYS A 39 -2.63 0.93 6.69
N ALA A 40 -2.20 0.05 5.81
CA ALA A 40 -2.44 0.15 4.38
C ALA A 40 -2.94 -1.20 3.85
N LEU A 41 -3.87 -1.14 2.90
CA LEU A 41 -4.38 -2.29 2.17
C LEU A 41 -4.07 -2.09 0.70
N GLY A 42 -3.32 -3.02 0.12
CA GLY A 42 -3.02 -3.07 -1.30
C GLY A 42 -3.68 -4.27 -1.95
N ALA A 43 -4.18 -4.08 -3.16
CA ALA A 43 -4.63 -5.14 -4.04
C ALA A 43 -4.00 -4.93 -5.41
N VAL A 44 -3.64 -6.03 -6.06
CA VAL A 44 -3.14 -6.06 -7.43
C VAL A 44 -4.09 -6.94 -8.22
N THR A 45 -4.54 -6.41 -9.34
CA THR A 45 -5.17 -7.21 -10.39
C THR A 45 -4.06 -7.56 -11.38
N GLY A 46 -4.06 -8.81 -11.84
CA GLY A 46 -3.00 -9.37 -12.67
C GLY A 46 -2.84 -8.63 -13.99
N PRO A 47 -1.89 -9.08 -14.83
CA PRO A 47 -1.72 -8.52 -16.16
C PRO A 47 -3.04 -8.57 -16.93
N ALA A 48 -3.59 -7.40 -17.19
CA ALA A 48 -4.87 -7.22 -17.89
C ALA A 48 -4.65 -6.39 -19.14
N GLU A 49 -5.60 -6.49 -20.08
CA GLU A 49 -5.59 -5.68 -21.29
C GLU A 49 -5.61 -4.19 -20.92
N VAL A 50 -4.65 -3.45 -21.46
CA VAL A 50 -4.52 -2.02 -21.21
C VAL A 50 -5.28 -1.23 -22.26
N ARG A 51 -5.68 0.00 -21.91
CA ARG A 51 -6.31 0.90 -22.88
C ARG A 51 -5.30 1.23 -23.97
N ILE A 52 -5.74 1.17 -25.23
CA ILE A 52 -4.91 1.46 -26.42
C ILE A 52 -4.08 2.75 -26.29
N ARG A 53 -4.62 3.78 -25.63
CA ARG A 53 -3.91 5.06 -25.40
C ARG A 53 -2.65 4.91 -24.55
N ASP A 54 -2.69 4.01 -23.56
CA ASP A 54 -1.65 3.84 -22.55
C ASP A 54 -0.78 2.59 -22.85
N GLU A 55 -1.08 1.89 -23.95
CA GLU A 55 -0.39 0.67 -24.39
C GLU A 55 1.00 0.96 -24.96
N LYS A 56 1.98 0.19 -24.48
CA LYS A 56 3.33 0.16 -25.01
C LYS A 56 3.70 -1.27 -25.40
N PRO A 57 4.03 -1.55 -26.68
CA PRO A 57 4.25 -2.92 -27.15
C PRO A 57 5.38 -3.70 -26.45
N THR A 58 6.35 -2.99 -25.89
CA THR A 58 7.57 -3.58 -25.28
C THR A 58 7.59 -3.50 -23.77
N GLU A 59 6.58 -2.87 -23.13
CA GLU A 59 6.60 -2.56 -21.70
C GLU A 59 5.30 -2.98 -21.03
N ALA A 60 5.39 -3.41 -19.77
CA ALA A 60 4.20 -3.58 -18.94
C ALA A 60 3.72 -2.22 -18.44
N PHE A 61 2.40 -2.04 -18.41
CA PHE A 61 1.77 -0.87 -17.83
C PHE A 61 1.29 -1.19 -16.41
N VAL A 62 1.57 -0.30 -15.47
CA VAL A 62 1.15 -0.41 -14.08
C VAL A 62 0.39 0.85 -13.70
N ASP A 63 -0.87 0.68 -13.30
CA ASP A 63 -1.70 1.75 -12.75
C ASP A 63 -1.74 1.67 -11.23
N VAL A 64 -1.62 2.83 -10.57
CA VAL A 64 -1.59 2.93 -9.11
C VAL A 64 -2.64 3.93 -8.64
N ILE A 65 -3.68 3.42 -8.01
CA ILE A 65 -4.76 4.22 -7.44
C ILE A 65 -4.63 4.20 -5.92
N VAL A 66 -4.50 5.38 -5.31
CA VAL A 66 -4.43 5.56 -3.86
C VAL A 66 -5.73 6.18 -3.37
N VAL A 67 -6.45 5.45 -2.51
CA VAL A 67 -7.71 5.91 -1.92
C VAL A 67 -7.52 6.13 -0.42
N PRO A 68 -7.80 7.33 0.11
CA PRO A 68 -7.78 7.58 1.55
C PRO A 68 -8.96 6.87 2.25
N VAL A 69 -8.81 6.58 3.55
CA VAL A 69 -9.84 5.89 4.34
C VAL A 69 -11.13 6.71 4.44
N CYS A 70 -11.01 8.03 4.57
CA CYS A 70 -12.10 8.97 4.44
C CYS A 70 -12.00 9.69 3.10
N GLY A 71 -13.15 9.90 2.45
CA GLY A 71 -13.22 10.60 1.17
C GLY A 71 -12.65 12.03 1.25
N LEU A 72 -12.38 12.60 0.08
CA LEU A 72 -11.98 14.01 -0.01
C LEU A 72 -13.15 14.89 0.48
N PRO A 73 -12.91 15.90 1.34
CA PRO A 73 -13.94 16.88 1.67
C PRO A 73 -14.44 17.58 0.40
N GLY A 74 -15.72 17.42 0.06
CA GLY A 74 -16.36 18.15 -1.05
C GLY A 74 -16.50 17.41 -2.39
N ALA A 75 -16.32 16.08 -2.43
CA ALA A 75 -16.75 15.22 -3.53
C ALA A 75 -18.19 14.73 -3.34
#